data_AF-A0A4Y2CHK1-F1
#
_entry.id   AF-A0A4Y2CHK1-F1
#
_cell.length_a   1.000
_cell.length_b   1.000
_cell.length_c   1.000
_cell.angle_alpha   90.00
_cell.angle_beta   90.00
_cell.angle_gamma   90.00
#
_symmetry.space_group_name_H-M   'P 1'
#
loop_
_entity.id
_entity.type
_entity.pdbx_description
1 polymer ?
#
loop_
_entity_poly.entity_id
_entity_poly.type
_entity_poly.pdbx_seq_one_letter_code
_entity_poly.pdbx_strand_id
1 'polypeptide(L)'
;MHVEVKESWIRFLSSITSSTSSADLWKKVNAANGIYKEFTFLVINTGTGSYSSPPDVANAIDESFADISSSSSYNPHFLAIKRRAGQIHLNLNTRRSLSYNCKFKMFELEKALSQT
;
A
#
# COMPACT_ATOMS: atom_id res chain seq x y z
N MET A 1 -23.41 13.61 -15.39
CA MET A 1 -22.36 12.71 -15.92
C MET A 1 -21.85 13.07 -17.33
N HIS A 2 -22.61 12.93 -18.43
CA HIS A 2 -22.06 13.23 -19.78
C HIS A 2 -21.72 14.72 -20.05
N VAL A 3 -22.42 15.65 -19.40
CA VAL A 3 -22.16 17.11 -19.56
C VAL A 3 -20.88 17.54 -18.85
N GLU A 4 -20.56 16.93 -17.70
CA GLU A 4 -19.42 17.30 -16.86
C GLU A 4 -18.07 16.97 -17.51
N VAL A 5 -18.00 15.85 -18.24
CA VAL A 5 -16.78 15.46 -18.98
C VAL A 5 -16.47 16.48 -20.07
N LYS A 6 -17.49 16.92 -20.82
CA LYS A 6 -17.32 17.90 -21.88
C LYS A 6 -16.86 19.26 -21.34
N GLU A 7 -17.48 19.76 -20.28
CA GLU A 7 -17.09 21.03 -19.68
C GLU A 7 -15.68 21.00 -19.08
N SER A 8 -15.32 19.90 -18.42
CA SER A 8 -13.98 19.69 -17.88
C SER A 8 -12.92 19.72 -19.00
N TRP A 9 -13.23 19.09 -20.13
CA TRP A 9 -12.33 19.07 -21.29
C TRP A 9 -12.17 20.43 -21.96
N ILE A 10 -13.25 21.19 -22.06
CA ILE A 10 -13.22 22.58 -22.56
C ILE A 10 -12.35 23.44 -21.63
N ARG A 11 -12.56 23.39 -20.31
CA ARG A 11 -11.75 24.15 -19.34
C ARG A 11 -10.28 23.77 -19.40
N PHE A 12 -9.97 22.48 -19.57
CA PHE A 12 -8.60 21.99 -19.71
C PHE A 12 -7.91 22.60 -20.94
N LEU A 13 -8.54 22.54 -22.12
CA LEU A 13 -8.00 23.12 -23.35
C LEU A 13 -7.88 24.64 -23.27
N SER A 14 -8.86 25.33 -22.67
CA SER A 14 -8.85 26.78 -22.48
C SER A 14 -7.73 27.25 -21.53
N SER A 15 -7.16 26.36 -20.71
CA SER A 15 -6.02 26.68 -19.83
C SER A 15 -4.67 26.72 -20.56
N ILE A 16 -4.61 26.34 -21.83
CA ILE A 16 -3.40 26.40 -22.65
C ILE A 16 -3.36 27.76 -23.33
N THR A 17 -2.43 28.61 -22.91
CA THR A 17 -2.24 29.97 -23.42
C THR A 17 -0.87 30.11 -24.08
N SER A 18 -0.63 31.22 -24.78
CA SER A 18 0.69 31.55 -25.33
C SER A 18 1.80 31.71 -24.28
N SER A 19 1.43 31.91 -23.00
CA SER A 19 2.36 31.97 -21.88
C SER A 19 2.65 30.60 -21.25
N THR A 20 2.03 29.52 -21.74
CA THR A 20 2.30 28.17 -21.23
C THR A 20 3.69 27.72 -21.66
N SER A 21 4.54 27.35 -20.70
CA SER A 21 5.89 26.87 -20.98
C SER A 21 5.87 25.55 -21.77
N SER A 22 6.92 25.27 -22.54
CA SER A 22 7.04 23.98 -23.24
C SER A 22 7.02 22.77 -22.29
N ALA A 23 7.55 22.94 -21.07
CA ALA A 23 7.52 21.90 -20.04
C ALA A 23 6.09 21.62 -19.56
N ASP A 24 5.32 22.67 -19.27
CA ASP A 24 3.93 22.52 -18.81
C ASP A 24 3.00 22.05 -19.92
N LEU A 25 3.26 22.47 -21.16
CA LEU A 25 2.57 21.95 -22.34
C LEU A 25 2.80 20.44 -22.48
N TRP A 26 4.05 19.98 -22.31
CA TRP A 26 4.39 18.56 -22.38
C TRP A 26 3.70 17.75 -21.26
N LYS A 27 3.62 18.28 -20.03
CA LYS A 27 2.85 17.67 -18.94
C LYS A 27 1.36 17.55 -19.28
N LYS A 28 0.75 18.62 -19.82
CA LYS A 28 -0.66 18.62 -20.24
C LYS A 28 -0.92 17.62 -21.38
N VAL A 29 -0.02 17.51 -22.35
CA VAL A 29 -0.09 16.50 -23.43
C VAL A 29 -0.04 15.08 -22.86
N ASN A 30 0.90 14.82 -21.94
CA ASN A 30 0.98 13.53 -21.27
C ASN A 30 -0.27 13.24 -20.44
N ALA A 31 -0.88 14.25 -19.80
CA ALA A 31 -2.11 14.09 -19.03
C ALA A 31 -3.31 13.75 -19.91
N ALA A 32 -3.41 14.41 -21.07
CA ALA A 32 -4.45 14.10 -22.04
C ALA A 32 -4.32 12.72 -22.67
N ASN A 33 -3.08 12.25 -22.85
CA ASN A 33 -2.80 10.89 -23.29
C ASN A 33 -2.93 9.84 -22.17
N GLY A 34 -3.24 10.24 -20.93
CA GLY A 34 -3.30 9.34 -19.77
C GLY A 34 -1.94 8.79 -19.33
N ILE A 35 -0.84 9.37 -19.81
CA ILE A 35 0.55 8.97 -19.55
C ILE A 35 1.13 9.77 -18.37
N TYR A 36 0.58 10.94 -18.04
CA TYR A 36 1.04 11.76 -16.93
C TYR A 36 0.69 11.14 -15.58
N LYS A 37 1.72 10.89 -14.77
CA LYS A 37 1.60 10.63 -13.35
C LYS A 37 2.30 11.76 -12.60
N GLU A 38 1.54 12.58 -11.89
CA GLU A 38 2.10 13.45 -10.88
C GLU A 38 2.44 12.57 -9.67
N PHE A 39 3.73 12.30 -9.45
CA PHE A 39 4.16 11.59 -8.25
C PHE A 39 4.14 12.55 -7.08
N THR A 40 3.00 12.70 -6.44
CA THR A 40 2.95 13.31 -5.11
C THR A 40 3.37 12.25 -4.12
N PHE A 41 4.57 12.37 -3.55
CA PHE A 41 4.96 11.50 -2.45
C PHE A 41 3.99 11.72 -1.29
N LEU A 42 3.45 10.63 -0.76
CA LEU A 42 2.55 10.68 0.38
C LEU A 42 3.32 11.28 1.56
N VAL A 43 2.84 12.39 2.10
CA VAL A 43 3.36 12.93 3.35
C VAL A 43 2.75 12.13 4.50
N ILE A 44 3.58 11.46 5.28
CA ILE A 44 3.14 10.71 6.46
C ILE A 44 3.26 11.61 7.68
N ASN A 45 2.15 11.83 8.37
CA ASN A 45 2.15 12.48 9.68
C ASN A 45 2.15 11.40 10.76
N THR A 46 3.21 11.38 11.56
CA THR A 46 3.31 10.57 12.78
C THR A 46 3.22 11.47 14.00
N GLY A 47 3.02 10.91 15.19
CA GLY A 47 3.01 11.68 16.44
C GLY A 47 4.32 12.41 16.74
N THR A 48 5.41 12.09 16.04
CA THR A 48 6.74 12.69 16.18
C THR A 48 7.11 13.67 15.06
N GLY A 49 6.29 13.79 14.01
CA GLY A 49 6.54 14.73 12.89
C GLY A 49 5.95 14.31 11.55
N SER A 50 6.19 15.13 10.52
CA SER A 50 5.74 14.92 9.14
C SER A 50 6.91 14.53 8.24
N TYR A 51 6.78 13.42 7.51
CA TYR A 51 7.80 12.90 6.59
C TYR A 51 7.32 13.02 5.15
N SER A 52 8.14 13.63 4.28
CA SER A 52 7.82 13.86 2.87
C SER A 52 8.87 13.33 1.90
N SER A 53 10.07 12.98 2.39
CA SER A 53 11.11 12.38 1.56
C SER A 53 10.83 10.88 1.40
N PRO A 54 11.11 10.27 0.22
CA PRO A 54 10.84 8.86 0.00
C PRO A 54 11.57 7.91 0.98
N PRO A 55 12.85 8.13 1.33
CA PRO A 55 13.53 7.34 2.36
C PRO A 55 12.86 7.47 3.73
N ASP A 56 12.49 8.68 4.15
CA ASP A 56 11.91 8.90 5.47
C ASP A 56 10.50 8.30 5.57
N VAL A 57 9.72 8.40 4.49
CA VAL A 57 8.41 7.74 4.38
C VAL A 57 8.56 6.21 4.46
N ALA A 58 9.54 5.63 3.78
CA ALA A 58 9.80 4.20 3.84
C ALA A 58 10.22 3.75 5.25
N ASN A 59 11.11 4.51 5.91
CA ASN A 59 11.54 4.22 7.27
C ASN A 59 10.39 4.35 8.28
N ALA A 60 9.55 5.39 8.18
CA ALA A 60 8.40 5.54 9.05
C ALA A 60 7.38 4.39 8.91
N ILE A 61 7.21 3.88 7.68
CA ILE A 61 6.40 2.68 7.43
C ILE A 61 7.05 1.45 8.08
N ASP A 62 8.36 1.25 7.88
CA ASP A 62 9.10 0.11 8.45
C ASP A 62 9.06 0.09 9.98
N GLU A 63 9.32 1.23 10.62
CA GLU A 63 9.25 1.39 12.07
C GLU A 63 7.87 1.08 12.62
N SER A 64 6.81 1.58 11.98
CA SER A 64 5.42 1.27 12.35
C SER A 64 5.12 -0.22 12.23
N PHE A 65 5.56 -0.87 11.16
CA PHE A 65 5.42 -2.31 11.01
C PHE A 65 6.22 -3.09 12.06
N ALA A 66 7.43 -2.67 12.38
CA ALA A 66 8.27 -3.30 13.40
C ALA A 66 7.61 -3.23 14.78
N ASP A 67 7.03 -2.08 15.14
CA ASP A 67 6.35 -1.88 16.42
C ASP A 67 5.07 -2.72 16.54
N ILE A 68 4.20 -2.67 15.52
CA ILE A 68 2.96 -3.47 15.47
C ILE A 68 3.27 -4.98 15.41
N SER A 69 4.34 -5.36 14.70
CA SER A 69 4.74 -6.77 14.55
C SER A 69 5.67 -7.28 15.64
N SER A 70 5.99 -6.43 16.61
CA SER A 70 6.83 -6.80 17.75
C SER A 70 6.14 -7.87 18.59
N SER A 71 6.93 -8.73 19.22
CA SER A 71 6.38 -9.76 20.10
C SER A 71 5.62 -9.17 21.30
N SER A 72 5.94 -7.95 21.71
CA SER A 72 5.24 -7.21 22.77
C SER A 72 3.81 -6.82 22.39
N SER A 73 3.50 -6.68 21.11
CA SER A 73 2.19 -6.26 20.61
C SER A 73 1.18 -7.42 20.45
N TYR A 74 1.62 -8.66 20.66
CA TYR A 74 0.77 -9.85 20.50
C TYR A 74 0.39 -10.50 21.83
N ASN A 75 -0.85 -10.98 21.92
CA ASN A 75 -1.28 -11.87 23.00
C ASN A 75 -0.37 -13.12 23.07
N PRO A 76 0.04 -13.57 24.28
CA PRO A 76 0.78 -14.81 24.52
C PRO A 76 0.30 -16.03 23.71
N HIS A 77 -1.01 -16.18 23.53
CA HIS A 77 -1.57 -17.29 22.74
C HIS A 77 -1.15 -17.23 21.26
N PHE A 78 -1.19 -16.05 20.64
CA PHE A 78 -0.74 -15.88 19.26
C PHE A 78 0.78 -16.07 19.14
N LEU A 79 1.56 -15.60 20.12
CA LEU A 79 3.01 -15.81 20.15
C LEU A 79 3.38 -17.29 20.16
N ALA A 80 2.66 -18.11 20.94
CA ALA A 80 2.87 -19.55 20.98
C ALA A 80 2.62 -20.20 19.60
N ILE A 81 1.55 -19.79 18.91
CA ILE A 81 1.25 -20.25 17.54
C ILE A 81 2.35 -19.80 16.57
N LYS A 82 2.73 -18.50 16.59
CA LYS A 82 3.76 -17.93 15.73
C LYS A 82 5.10 -18.64 15.89
N ARG A 83 5.54 -18.92 17.13
CA ARG A 83 6.78 -19.66 17.41
C ARG A 83 6.71 -21.08 16.86
N ARG A 84 5.60 -21.80 17.09
CA ARG A 84 5.41 -23.15 16.58
C ARG A 84 5.42 -23.19 15.06
N ALA A 85 4.77 -22.23 14.41
CA ALA A 85 4.75 -22.12 12.94
C ALA A 85 6.14 -21.77 12.38
N GLY A 86 6.87 -20.85 13.02
CA GLY A 86 8.22 -20.44 12.58
C GLY A 86 9.30 -21.52 12.73
N GLN A 87 9.07 -22.55 13.54
CA GLN A 87 9.96 -23.72 13.64
C GLN A 87 9.80 -24.69 12.46
N ILE A 88 8.74 -24.55 11.65
CA ILE A 88 8.51 -25.42 10.49
C ILE A 88 9.47 -24.98 9.38
N HIS A 89 10.45 -25.83 9.06
CA HIS A 89 11.38 -25.57 7.98
C HIS A 89 10.70 -25.74 6.62
N LEU A 90 10.67 -24.67 5.82
CA LEU A 90 10.17 -24.73 4.44
C LEU A 90 11.28 -25.20 3.50
N ASN A 91 11.03 -26.30 2.78
CA ASN A 91 11.94 -26.73 1.72
C ASN A 91 11.73 -25.86 0.47
N LEU A 92 12.55 -24.81 0.33
CA LEU A 92 12.51 -23.90 -0.81
C LEU A 92 13.12 -24.51 -2.10
N ASN A 93 13.81 -25.64 -1.99
CA ASN A 93 14.46 -26.33 -3.12
C ASN A 93 13.56 -27.41 -3.77
N THR A 94 12.26 -27.39 -3.48
CA THR A 94 11.30 -28.32 -4.08
C THR A 94 10.86 -27.85 -5.47
N ARG A 95 10.77 -28.77 -6.42
CA ARG A 95 10.11 -28.52 -7.72
C ARG A 95 8.59 -28.72 -7.68
N ARG A 96 8.06 -29.16 -6.53
CA ARG A 96 6.62 -29.36 -6.34
C ARG A 96 5.97 -28.02 -6.01
N SER A 97 4.86 -27.72 -6.68
CA SER A 97 3.99 -26.61 -6.28
C SER A 97 3.26 -27.01 -5.00
N LEU A 98 3.65 -26.41 -3.88
CA LEU A 98 3.03 -26.60 -2.58
C LEU A 98 2.24 -25.35 -2.22
N SER A 99 1.05 -25.52 -1.64
CA SER A 99 0.30 -24.39 -1.11
C SER A 99 1.02 -23.82 0.11
N TYR A 100 1.22 -22.50 0.14
CA TYR A 100 1.80 -21.81 1.30
C TYR A 100 0.88 -21.92 2.53
N ASN A 101 -0.43 -21.78 2.32
CA ASN A 101 -1.44 -21.89 3.36
C ASN A 101 -2.10 -23.28 3.33
N CYS A 102 -2.27 -23.90 4.51
CA CYS A 102 -3.15 -25.06 4.66
C CYS A 102 -4.62 -24.63 4.71
N LYS A 103 -5.53 -25.56 4.39
CA LYS A 103 -6.97 -25.30 4.53
C LYS A 103 -7.31 -25.02 6.00
N PHE A 104 -8.13 -24.00 6.21
CA PHE A 104 -8.70 -23.66 7.52
C PHE A 104 -9.51 -24.84 8.06
N LYS A 105 -9.30 -25.19 9.34
CA LYS A 105 -9.93 -26.34 10.00
C LYS A 105 -11.17 -25.90 10.76
N MET A 106 -12.15 -26.80 10.91
CA MET A 106 -13.42 -26.49 11.59
C MET A 106 -13.22 -25.94 13.01
N PHE A 107 -12.29 -26.51 13.80
CA PHE A 107 -12.03 -26.00 15.15
C PHE A 107 -11.44 -24.58 15.15
N GLU A 108 -10.73 -24.17 14.10
CA GLU A 108 -10.21 -22.80 13.97
C GLU A 108 -11.38 -21.83 13.73
N LEU A 109 -12.40 -22.26 12.98
CA LEU A 109 -13.63 -21.50 12.76
C LEU A 109 -14.44 -21.34 14.04
N GLU A 110 -14.70 -22.45 14.73
CA GLU A 110 -15.44 -22.46 16.00
C GLU A 110 -14.76 -21.58 17.06
N LYS A 111 -13.43 -21.62 17.10
CA LYS A 111 -12.63 -20.76 17.99
C LYS A 111 -12.74 -19.27 17.63
N ALA A 112 -12.71 -18.93 16.35
CA ALA A 112 -12.85 -17.54 15.91
C ALA A 112 -14.23 -16.97 16.25
N LEU A 113 -15.28 -17.80 16.16
CA LEU A 113 -16.66 -17.40 16.44
C LEU A 113 -17.00 -17.37 17.95
N SER A 114 -16.29 -18.11 18.78
CA SER A 114 -16.50 -18.14 20.24
C SER A 114 -15.80 -17.01 21.00
N GLN A 115 -15.00 -16.18 20.30
CA GLN A 115 -14.32 -15.02 20.88
C GLN A 115 -15.09 -13.70 20.71
N THR A 116 -16.41 -13.79 20.44
CA THR A 116 -17.34 -12.65 20.40
C THR A 116 -17.99 -12.44 21.76
#